data_AF-A0A7Y5MSQ1-F1
#
_entry.id   AF-A0A7Y5MSQ1-F1
#
_cell.length_a   1.000
_cell.length_b   1.000
_cell.length_c   1.000
_cell.angle_alpha   90.00
_cell.angle_beta   90.00
_cell.angle_gamma   90.00
#
_symmetry.space_group_name_H-M   'P 1'
#
loop_
_entity.id
_entity.type
_entity.pdbx_description
1 polymer ?
#
loop_
_entity_poly.entity_id
_entity_poly.type
_entity_poly.pdbx_seq_one_letter_code
_entity_poly.pdbx_strand_id
1 'polypeptide(L)'
;MAFFDSKGNLLKRLYPYSQTLDNYSTRLSGFITSGDENQCWFSPPYCDTIYSINGHDITPKYIFNFADKSVPLNVKLKKNSGWDLDNYAYLTESFVKLKDCFLFTYYNNQRLHHVLYDEQNGRMFRFNDASDDYLKQLVKSGVAFYKNDDTFALYVNAARINYLLENKVLDMNSLEKNCPELYSCLININYSSNKNPLLIYFSLNKAFPN
;
A
#
# COMPACT_ATOMS: atom_id res chain seq x y z
N MET A 1 16.48 -8.15 -0.60
CA MET A 1 16.83 -8.41 0.82
C MET A 1 18.15 -9.17 0.91
N ALA A 2 18.99 -8.83 1.89
CA ALA A 2 20.27 -9.46 2.19
C ALA A 2 20.30 -9.86 3.66
N PHE A 3 20.80 -11.05 3.95
CA PHE A 3 21.03 -11.54 5.30
C PHE A 3 22.51 -11.42 5.62
N PHE A 4 22.80 -10.96 6.83
CA PHE A 4 24.15 -10.82 7.33
C PHE A 4 24.31 -11.65 8.61
N ASP A 5 25.52 -12.13 8.87
CA ASP A 5 25.85 -12.69 10.18
C ASP A 5 26.01 -11.58 11.22
N SER A 6 26.24 -11.95 12.48
CA SER A 6 26.45 -11.00 13.58
C SER A 6 27.71 -10.13 13.44
N LYS A 7 28.59 -10.46 12.49
CA LYS A 7 29.80 -9.69 12.16
C LYS A 7 29.59 -8.78 10.94
N GLY A 8 28.39 -8.78 10.35
CA GLY A 8 28.05 -8.00 9.17
C GLY A 8 28.49 -8.62 7.84
N ASN A 9 28.92 -9.88 7.81
CA ASN A 9 29.25 -10.56 6.56
C ASN A 9 27.97 -11.00 5.85
N LEU A 10 27.92 -10.80 4.53
CA LEU A 10 26.79 -11.23 3.71
C LEU A 10 26.70 -12.76 3.68
N LEU A 11 25.63 -13.32 4.23
CA LEU A 11 25.33 -14.75 4.19
C LEU A 11 24.58 -15.14 2.91
N LYS A 12 23.55 -14.37 2.56
CA LYS A 12 22.65 -14.68 1.43
C LYS A 12 21.98 -13.42 0.91
N ARG A 13 21.86 -13.29 -0.41
CA ARG A 13 21.06 -12.25 -1.08
C ARG A 13 19.93 -12.90 -1.84
N LEU A 14 18.70 -12.51 -1.53
CA LEU A 14 17.50 -13.18 -2.04
C LEU A 14 16.94 -12.56 -3.30
N TYR A 15 17.10 -11.24 -3.40
CA TYR A 15 16.73 -10.47 -4.57
C TYR A 15 17.95 -9.62 -4.90
N PRO A 16 18.80 -10.06 -5.84
CA PRO A 16 19.83 -9.21 -6.38
C PRO A 16 19.13 -8.09 -7.16
N TYR A 17 18.97 -6.94 -6.52
CA TYR A 17 18.52 -5.75 -7.23
C TYR A 17 19.63 -5.33 -8.18
N SER A 18 19.36 -5.32 -9.48
CA SER A 18 20.11 -4.45 -10.37
C SER A 18 19.82 -3.01 -9.92
N GLN A 19 20.86 -2.19 -9.73
CA GLN A 19 20.73 -0.75 -9.47
C GLN A 19 19.66 -0.15 -10.41
N THR A 20 18.82 0.80 -10.01
CA THR A 20 17.84 1.45 -10.91
C THR A 20 18.55 2.41 -11.87
N LEU A 21 18.04 2.57 -13.12
CA LEU A 21 18.72 3.36 -14.18
C LEU A 21 18.69 4.86 -13.91
N ASP A 22 17.73 5.28 -13.09
CA ASP A 22 17.21 6.63 -13.03
C ASP A 22 17.17 7.18 -11.58
N ASN A 23 17.87 6.54 -10.63
CA ASN A 23 17.88 6.90 -9.20
C ASN A 23 16.50 6.95 -8.52
N TYR A 24 15.42 6.52 -9.19
CA TYR A 24 14.12 6.38 -8.55
C TYR A 24 14.13 5.15 -7.65
N SER A 25 13.75 5.32 -6.39
CA SER A 25 13.52 4.21 -5.47
C SER A 25 12.22 3.51 -5.86
N THR A 26 12.24 2.17 -5.87
CA THR A 26 11.06 1.36 -6.19
C THR A 26 10.05 1.50 -5.04
N ARG A 27 8.84 2.02 -5.31
CA ARG A 27 7.88 2.47 -4.28
C ARG A 27 7.26 1.39 -3.40
N LEU A 28 7.50 0.10 -3.68
CA LEU A 28 7.24 -0.96 -2.71
C LEU A 28 8.27 -2.08 -2.85
N SER A 29 9.33 -1.97 -2.05
CA SER A 29 10.07 -3.14 -1.60
C SER A 29 10.19 -3.01 -0.10
N GLY A 30 9.55 -3.89 0.66
CA GLY A 30 9.46 -3.66 2.10
C GLY A 30 8.91 -4.83 2.89
N PHE A 31 9.21 -4.77 4.19
CA PHE A 31 8.60 -5.63 5.18
C PHE A 31 7.17 -5.20 5.44
N ILE A 32 6.32 -6.18 5.67
CA ILE A 32 4.91 -6.01 5.97
C ILE A 32 4.71 -6.54 7.38
N THR A 33 4.09 -5.73 8.23
CA THR A 33 3.67 -6.14 9.57
C THR A 33 2.27 -6.73 9.50
N SER A 34 2.11 -7.96 10.02
CA SER A 34 0.82 -8.67 10.05
C SER A 34 0.13 -8.58 11.41
N GLY A 35 0.71 -7.85 12.37
CA GLY A 35 0.23 -7.80 13.75
C GLY A 35 0.63 -8.96 14.64
N ASP A 36 1.08 -10.07 14.04
CA ASP A 36 1.75 -11.16 14.75
C ASP A 36 3.26 -10.87 14.79
N GLU A 37 3.77 -10.62 16.00
CA GLU A 37 5.19 -10.29 16.23
C GLU A 37 6.14 -11.41 15.77
N ASN A 38 5.64 -12.64 15.61
CA ASN A 38 6.42 -13.79 15.14
C ASN A 38 6.39 -13.95 13.61
N GLN A 39 5.65 -13.10 12.89
CA GLN A 39 5.52 -13.18 11.44
C GLN A 39 6.18 -12.00 10.75
N CYS A 40 7.21 -12.31 9.97
CA CYS A 40 7.84 -11.36 9.08
C CYS A 40 7.36 -11.65 7.65
N TRP A 41 6.66 -10.70 7.04
CA TRP A 41 6.28 -10.80 5.63
C TRP A 41 7.05 -9.79 4.79
N PHE A 42 7.24 -10.10 3.51
CA PHE A 42 7.99 -9.26 2.59
C PHE A 42 7.32 -9.22 1.22
N SER A 43 7.17 -8.01 0.68
CA SER A 43 6.83 -7.78 -0.71
C SER A 43 8.08 -7.36 -1.49
N PRO A 44 8.58 -8.19 -2.41
CA PRO A 44 9.57 -7.74 -3.38
C PRO A 44 8.95 -6.68 -4.29
N PRO A 45 9.78 -5.80 -4.87
CA PRO A 45 9.31 -4.85 -5.87
C PRO A 45 8.83 -5.56 -7.12
N TYR A 46 7.84 -4.96 -7.77
CA TYR A 46 7.31 -5.42 -9.06
C TYR A 46 6.83 -6.88 -9.01
N CYS A 47 6.33 -7.30 -7.86
CA CYS A 47 5.94 -8.67 -7.60
C CYS A 47 4.44 -8.76 -7.35
N ASP A 48 3.92 -9.95 -7.62
CA ASP A 48 2.55 -10.38 -7.39
C ASP A 48 2.45 -11.31 -6.18
N THR A 49 3.54 -11.46 -5.43
CA THR A 49 3.64 -12.43 -4.34
C THR A 49 4.12 -11.76 -3.07
N ILE A 50 3.39 -11.97 -1.98
CA ILE A 50 3.85 -11.70 -0.62
C ILE A 50 4.47 -12.98 -0.08
N TYR A 51 5.68 -12.85 0.47
CA TYR A 51 6.41 -13.96 1.04
C TYR A 51 6.39 -13.90 2.56
N SER A 52 6.29 -15.04 3.21
CA SER A 52 6.61 -15.19 4.64
C SER A 52 8.09 -15.52 4.78
N ILE A 53 8.73 -14.89 5.77
CA ILE A 53 10.11 -15.10 6.15
C ILE A 53 10.11 -15.74 7.54
N ASN A 54 10.71 -16.91 7.65
CA ASN A 54 10.95 -17.59 8.92
C ASN A 54 12.43 -18.01 8.99
N GLY A 55 13.22 -17.27 9.78
CA GLY A 55 14.67 -17.43 9.78
C GLY A 55 15.28 -17.17 8.39
N HIS A 56 15.80 -18.24 7.76
CA HIS A 56 16.38 -18.20 6.42
C HIS A 56 15.46 -18.72 5.31
N ASP A 57 14.29 -19.24 5.69
CA ASP A 57 13.29 -19.80 4.79
C ASP A 57 12.32 -18.73 4.31
N ILE A 58 11.99 -18.81 3.02
CA ILE A 58 11.11 -17.86 2.35
C ILE A 58 10.14 -18.63 1.50
N THR A 59 8.87 -18.49 1.84
CA THR A 59 7.80 -19.23 1.19
C THR A 59 6.73 -18.26 0.71
N PRO A 60 6.14 -18.47 -0.48
CA PRO A 60 4.98 -17.70 -0.90
C PRO A 60 3.86 -17.82 0.14
N LYS A 61 3.36 -16.69 0.62
CA LYS A 61 2.26 -16.62 1.58
C LYS A 61 0.95 -16.27 0.88
N TYR A 62 0.97 -15.25 0.01
CA TYR A 62 -0.16 -14.84 -0.82
C TYR A 62 0.32 -14.60 -2.25
N ILE A 63 -0.47 -15.05 -3.22
CA ILE A 63 -0.20 -14.86 -4.65
C ILE A 63 -1.39 -14.15 -5.27
N PHE A 64 -1.12 -13.02 -5.92
CA PHE A 64 -2.10 -12.20 -6.61
C PHE A 64 -2.10 -12.58 -8.09
N ASN A 65 -3.20 -13.16 -8.57
CA ASN A 65 -3.28 -13.56 -9.96
C ASN A 65 -3.61 -12.35 -10.84
N PHE A 66 -2.58 -11.77 -11.48
CA PHE A 66 -2.75 -10.74 -12.51
C PHE A 66 -2.81 -11.29 -13.94
N ALA A 67 -2.99 -12.61 -14.10
CA ALA A 67 -3.04 -13.30 -15.39
C ALA A 67 -1.82 -12.97 -16.28
N ASP A 68 -2.06 -12.57 -17.53
CA ASP A 68 -1.03 -12.21 -18.52
C ASP A 68 -0.31 -10.90 -18.22
N LYS A 69 -0.72 -10.18 -17.16
CA LYS A 69 -0.12 -8.89 -16.75
C LYS A 69 0.95 -9.03 -15.67
N SER A 70 1.18 -10.21 -15.08
CA SER A 70 2.25 -10.38 -14.10
C SER A 70 3.62 -9.98 -14.68
N VAL A 71 4.43 -9.27 -13.90
CA VAL A 71 5.77 -8.86 -14.34
C VAL A 71 6.65 -10.11 -14.53
N PRO A 72 7.17 -10.38 -15.75
CA PRO A 72 7.95 -11.57 -16.01
C PRO A 72 9.35 -11.48 -15.37
N LEU A 73 9.94 -12.63 -15.07
CA LEU A 73 11.21 -12.71 -14.34
C LEU A 73 12.34 -11.94 -15.03
N ASN A 74 12.41 -11.99 -16.35
CA ASN A 74 13.42 -11.26 -17.13
C ASN A 74 13.28 -9.72 -17.01
N VAL A 75 12.09 -9.19 -16.74
CA VAL A 75 11.87 -7.77 -16.46
C VAL A 75 12.21 -7.47 -15.00
N LYS A 76 11.79 -8.32 -14.06
CA LYS A 76 12.13 -8.20 -12.62
C LYS A 76 13.64 -8.12 -12.36
N LEU A 77 14.45 -8.84 -13.15
CA LEU A 77 15.91 -8.92 -13.02
C LEU A 77 16.68 -7.83 -13.79
N LYS A 78 16.00 -7.04 -14.61
CA LYS A 78 16.62 -5.93 -15.34
C LYS A 78 16.59 -4.67 -14.51
N LYS A 79 17.51 -3.78 -14.87
CA LYS A 79 17.54 -2.40 -14.42
C LYS A 79 16.40 -1.65 -15.11
N ASN A 80 15.27 -1.54 -14.42
CA ASN A 80 14.04 -0.97 -14.98
C ASN A 80 13.99 0.54 -14.81
N SER A 81 13.45 1.22 -15.81
CA SER A 81 12.81 2.53 -15.69
C SER A 81 11.33 2.34 -15.33
N GLY A 82 10.65 3.41 -14.92
CA GLY A 82 9.19 3.38 -14.71
C GLY A 82 8.41 2.87 -15.94
N TRP A 83 8.87 3.22 -17.14
CA TRP A 83 8.22 2.87 -18.42
C TRP A 83 8.24 1.37 -18.74
N ASP A 84 9.25 0.64 -18.27
CA ASP A 84 9.35 -0.81 -18.48
C ASP A 84 8.22 -1.58 -17.76
N LEU A 85 7.52 -0.91 -16.85
CA LEU A 85 6.50 -1.50 -15.97
C LEU A 85 5.08 -1.09 -16.31
N ASP A 86 4.89 -0.13 -17.22
CA ASP A 86 3.58 0.46 -17.57
C ASP A 86 2.53 -0.57 -18.02
N ASN A 87 3.00 -1.66 -18.66
CA ASN A 87 2.16 -2.71 -19.23
C ASN A 87 1.91 -3.90 -18.28
N TYR A 88 2.48 -3.86 -17.08
CA TYR A 88 2.40 -4.95 -16.11
C TYR A 88 1.62 -4.55 -14.86
N ALA A 89 1.20 -5.57 -14.13
CA ALA A 89 0.55 -5.46 -12.85
C ALA A 89 1.40 -6.03 -11.73
N TYR A 90 1.47 -5.30 -10.63
CA TYR A 90 2.26 -5.66 -9.45
C TYR A 90 1.77 -4.94 -8.20
N LEU A 91 2.01 -5.55 -7.04
CA LEU A 91 1.75 -4.93 -5.74
C LEU A 91 2.66 -3.73 -5.52
N THR A 92 2.10 -2.69 -4.92
CA THR A 92 2.80 -1.43 -4.64
C THR A 92 2.33 -0.85 -3.29
N GLU A 93 2.91 0.28 -2.91
CA GLU A 93 2.76 1.17 -1.73
C GLU A 93 2.13 0.63 -0.43
N SER A 94 1.06 -0.17 -0.43
CA SER A 94 0.39 -0.69 0.76
C SER A 94 -0.03 -2.15 0.62
N PHE A 95 0.19 -2.93 1.67
CA PHE A 95 -0.50 -4.19 1.93
C PHE A 95 -0.72 -4.30 3.44
N VAL A 96 -1.95 -4.54 3.85
CA VAL A 96 -2.38 -4.69 5.25
C VAL A 96 -3.29 -5.90 5.32
N LYS A 97 -2.93 -6.89 6.15
CA LYS A 97 -3.85 -7.95 6.57
C LYS A 97 -4.58 -7.47 7.81
N LEU A 98 -5.90 -7.40 7.72
CA LEU A 98 -6.80 -7.30 8.86
C LEU A 98 -7.40 -8.69 9.13
N LYS A 99 -8.22 -8.85 10.15
CA LYS A 99 -8.76 -10.15 10.55
C LYS A 99 -9.43 -10.89 9.39
N ASP A 100 -10.40 -10.25 8.74
CA ASP A 100 -11.26 -10.87 7.71
C ASP A 100 -11.06 -10.31 6.30
N CYS A 101 -10.08 -9.40 6.13
CA CYS A 101 -9.87 -8.75 4.84
C CYS A 101 -8.42 -8.32 4.62
N PHE A 102 -8.13 -7.93 3.39
CA PHE A 102 -6.86 -7.36 2.98
C PHE A 102 -7.10 -5.99 2.38
N LEU A 103 -6.31 -5.01 2.79
CA LEU A 103 -6.18 -3.75 2.08
C LEU A 103 -4.87 -3.76 1.32
N PHE A 104 -4.89 -3.57 0.02
CA PHE A 104 -3.67 -3.51 -0.78
C PHE A 104 -3.79 -2.55 -1.95
N THR A 105 -2.64 -2.07 -2.40
CA THR A 105 -2.52 -1.26 -3.60
C THR A 105 -1.78 -2.05 -4.65
N TYR A 106 -2.27 -2.04 -5.89
CA TYR A 106 -1.55 -2.58 -7.03
C TYR A 106 -1.54 -1.57 -8.17
N TYR A 107 -0.47 -1.59 -8.95
CA TYR A 107 -0.38 -0.85 -10.19
C TYR A 107 -0.86 -1.73 -11.34
N ASN A 108 -1.64 -1.19 -12.27
CA ASN A 108 -2.01 -1.86 -13.51
C ASN A 108 -2.48 -0.82 -14.54
N ASN A 109 -2.03 -0.95 -15.79
CA ASN A 109 -2.37 -0.06 -16.91
C ASN A 109 -2.16 1.43 -16.54
N GLN A 110 -0.97 1.76 -16.05
CA GLN A 110 -0.62 3.13 -15.67
C GLN A 110 -1.47 3.76 -14.56
N ARG A 111 -2.19 2.94 -13.78
CA ARG A 111 -3.06 3.40 -12.71
C ARG A 111 -2.81 2.62 -11.43
N LEU A 112 -2.85 3.35 -10.32
CA LEU A 112 -2.92 2.76 -9.00
C LEU A 112 -4.37 2.35 -8.69
N HIS A 113 -4.50 1.13 -8.20
CA HIS A 113 -5.76 0.55 -7.76
C HIS A 113 -5.63 0.24 -6.28
N HIS A 114 -6.49 0.86 -5.48
CA HIS A 114 -6.60 0.58 -4.06
C HIS A 114 -7.76 -0.40 -3.88
N VAL A 115 -7.52 -1.48 -3.14
CA VAL A 115 -8.47 -2.58 -3.00
C VAL A 115 -8.62 -2.98 -1.55
N LEU A 116 -9.88 -3.17 -1.16
CA LEU A 116 -10.27 -3.96 -0.02
C LEU A 116 -10.77 -5.32 -0.51
N TYR A 117 -10.11 -6.41 -0.13
CA TYR A 117 -10.52 -7.77 -0.44
C TYR A 117 -11.09 -8.43 0.81
N ASP A 118 -12.37 -8.77 0.74
CA ASP A 118 -13.06 -9.57 1.74
C ASP A 118 -12.67 -11.05 1.55
N GLU A 119 -11.95 -11.59 2.53
CA GLU A 119 -11.44 -12.95 2.50
C GLU A 119 -12.55 -13.99 2.69
N GLN A 120 -13.61 -13.65 3.44
CA GLN A 120 -14.69 -14.58 3.73
C GLN A 120 -15.53 -14.86 2.48
N ASN A 121 -15.83 -13.81 1.72
CA ASN A 121 -16.68 -13.90 0.54
C ASN A 121 -15.89 -13.96 -0.78
N GLY A 122 -14.57 -13.80 -0.74
CA GLY A 122 -13.71 -13.76 -1.91
C GLY A 122 -13.99 -12.56 -2.83
N ARG A 123 -14.47 -11.45 -2.27
CA ARG A 123 -14.92 -10.28 -3.03
C ARG A 123 -13.91 -9.15 -2.98
N MET A 124 -13.66 -8.52 -4.12
CA MET A 124 -12.82 -7.33 -4.23
C MET A 124 -13.65 -6.07 -4.36
N PHE A 125 -13.41 -5.11 -3.47
CA PHE A 125 -13.94 -3.75 -3.53
C PHE A 125 -12.80 -2.82 -3.94
N ARG A 126 -12.87 -2.28 -5.16
CA ARG A 126 -11.92 -1.28 -5.63
C ARG A 126 -12.42 0.09 -5.20
N PHE A 127 -11.62 0.82 -4.43
CA PHE A 127 -11.97 2.19 -4.06
C PHE A 127 -12.10 3.11 -5.29
N ASN A 128 -11.43 2.79 -6.39
CA ASN A 128 -11.60 3.50 -7.66
C ASN A 128 -13.04 3.42 -8.19
N ASP A 129 -13.72 2.30 -7.94
CA ASP A 129 -15.04 1.96 -8.49
C ASP A 129 -16.17 2.20 -7.48
N ALA A 130 -15.84 2.36 -6.18
CA ALA A 130 -16.81 2.73 -5.15
C ALA A 130 -17.43 4.12 -5.46
N SER A 131 -18.77 4.19 -5.54
CA SER A 131 -19.52 5.44 -5.71
C SER A 131 -19.55 6.25 -4.41
N ASP A 132 -19.39 7.58 -4.53
CA ASP A 132 -19.66 8.64 -3.53
C ASP A 132 -19.33 8.38 -2.05
N ASP A 133 -18.24 7.65 -1.76
CA ASP A 133 -17.66 7.66 -0.41
C ASP A 133 -16.80 8.92 -0.21
N TYR A 134 -17.18 9.76 0.75
CA TYR A 134 -16.47 11.01 1.07
C TYR A 134 -15.04 10.81 1.59
N LEU A 135 -14.68 9.59 2.02
CA LEU A 135 -13.33 9.21 2.44
C LEU A 135 -12.46 8.64 1.30
N LYS A 136 -13.06 8.29 0.16
CA LYS A 136 -12.39 7.65 -0.98
C LYS A 136 -11.11 8.36 -1.40
N GLN A 137 -11.17 9.69 -1.52
CA GLN A 137 -10.03 10.48 -2.03
C GLN A 137 -8.86 10.53 -1.04
N LEU A 138 -9.15 10.46 0.27
CA LEU A 138 -8.13 10.34 1.31
C LEU A 138 -7.47 8.97 1.22
N VAL A 139 -8.26 7.89 1.19
CA VAL A 139 -7.74 6.50 1.11
C VAL A 139 -6.84 6.32 -0.12
N LYS A 140 -7.24 6.85 -1.29
CA LYS A 140 -6.46 6.82 -2.53
C LYS A 140 -5.17 7.66 -2.51
N SER A 141 -4.98 8.48 -1.49
CA SER A 141 -3.89 9.44 -1.41
C SER A 141 -2.86 9.09 -0.35
N GLY A 142 -3.11 8.07 0.46
CA GLY A 142 -2.25 7.66 1.55
C GLY A 142 -1.63 6.28 1.35
N VAL A 143 -0.69 6.00 2.24
CA VAL A 143 -0.10 4.68 2.43
C VAL A 143 -0.73 4.07 3.66
N ALA A 144 -1.28 2.86 3.53
CA ALA A 144 -1.92 2.16 4.63
C ALA A 144 -0.98 1.19 5.34
N PHE A 145 -1.14 1.08 6.65
CA PHE A 145 -0.39 0.17 7.51
C PHE A 145 -1.29 -0.48 8.54
N TYR A 146 -0.89 -1.66 8.98
CA TYR A 146 -1.55 -2.38 10.04
C TYR A 146 -1.50 -1.59 11.37
N LYS A 147 -2.64 -1.53 12.07
CA LYS A 147 -2.72 -1.01 13.44
C LYS A 147 -3.19 -2.07 14.42
N ASN A 148 -4.27 -2.79 14.09
CA ASN A 148 -4.78 -3.96 14.79
C ASN A 148 -5.72 -4.75 13.85
N ASP A 149 -6.29 -5.85 14.35
CA ASP A 149 -7.17 -6.75 13.61
C ASP A 149 -8.33 -6.08 12.85
N ASP A 150 -8.87 -4.98 13.35
CA ASP A 150 -10.07 -4.31 12.80
C ASP A 150 -9.77 -2.88 12.30
N THR A 151 -8.53 -2.40 12.43
CA THR A 151 -8.13 -1.02 12.16
C THR A 151 -6.85 -0.95 11.36
N PHE A 152 -6.83 -0.09 10.35
CA PHE A 152 -5.61 0.32 9.67
C PHE A 152 -5.34 1.82 9.89
N ALA A 153 -4.07 2.18 9.84
CA ALA A 153 -3.65 3.57 9.83
C ALA A 153 -3.31 3.99 8.39
N LEU A 154 -3.67 5.21 8.02
CA LEU A 154 -3.40 5.81 6.73
C LEU A 154 -2.52 7.04 6.93
N TYR A 155 -1.32 7.00 6.35
CA TYR A 155 -0.43 8.15 6.29
C TYR A 155 -0.66 8.91 5.00
N VAL A 156 -0.94 10.20 5.12
CA VAL A 156 -1.02 11.11 3.98
C VAL A 156 0.01 12.21 4.20
N ASN A 157 0.94 12.39 3.27
CA ASN A 157 1.92 13.46 3.40
C ASN A 157 1.27 14.85 3.21
N ALA A 158 1.88 15.87 3.82
CA ALA A 158 1.34 17.24 3.79
C ALA A 158 1.12 17.78 2.37
N ALA A 159 2.05 17.54 1.45
CA ALA A 159 1.95 18.01 0.07
C ALA A 159 0.72 17.45 -0.65
N ARG A 160 0.39 16.17 -0.40
CA ARG A 160 -0.78 15.50 -0.95
C ARG A 160 -2.06 16.04 -0.33
N ILE A 161 -2.08 16.31 0.98
CA ILE A 161 -3.23 16.95 1.65
C ILE A 161 -3.46 18.35 1.07
N ASN A 162 -2.39 19.15 0.95
CA ASN A 162 -2.45 20.49 0.37
C ASN A 162 -3.05 20.44 -1.05
N TYR A 163 -2.58 19.52 -1.89
CA TYR A 163 -3.13 19.30 -3.22
C TYR A 163 -4.64 18.97 -3.19
N LEU A 164 -5.07 18.06 -2.32
CA LEU A 164 -6.48 17.66 -2.20
C LEU A 164 -7.38 18.84 -1.77
N LEU A 165 -6.90 19.69 -0.86
CA LEU A 165 -7.62 20.87 -0.37
C LEU A 165 -7.68 21.97 -1.44
N GLU A 166 -6.54 22.34 -2.03
CA GLU A 166 -6.46 23.40 -3.05
C GLU A 166 -7.32 23.09 -4.29
N ASN A 167 -7.34 21.82 -4.71
CA ASN A 167 -8.09 21.37 -5.87
C ASN A 167 -9.54 20.97 -5.53
N LYS A 168 -9.99 21.19 -4.29
CA LYS A 168 -11.36 20.89 -3.81
C LYS A 168 -11.79 19.45 -4.12
N VAL A 169 -10.86 18.51 -3.97
CA VAL A 169 -11.08 17.09 -4.26
C VAL A 169 -11.81 16.39 -3.10
N LEU A 170 -11.70 16.92 -1.89
CA LEU A 170 -12.38 16.41 -0.70
C LEU A 170 -13.78 16.99 -0.58
N ASP A 171 -14.75 16.14 -0.23
CA ASP A 171 -16.08 16.58 0.19
C ASP A 171 -16.02 17.06 1.65
N MET A 172 -15.66 18.33 1.81
CA MET A 172 -15.49 18.96 3.12
C MET A 172 -16.80 19.03 3.92
N ASN A 173 -17.96 19.14 3.25
CA ASN A 173 -19.26 19.19 3.92
C ASN A 173 -19.60 17.84 4.55
N SER A 174 -19.39 16.74 3.80
CA SER A 174 -19.58 15.40 4.33
C SER A 174 -18.58 15.07 5.44
N LEU A 175 -17.34 15.56 5.34
CA LEU A 175 -16.34 15.42 6.41
C LEU A 175 -16.74 16.18 7.67
N GLU A 176 -17.21 17.43 7.58
CA GLU A 176 -17.67 18.20 8.73
C GLU A 176 -18.84 17.50 9.44
N LYS A 177 -19.79 16.98 8.67
CA LYS A 177 -20.98 16.30 9.19
C LYS A 177 -20.67 14.95 9.83
N ASN A 178 -19.85 14.11 9.20
CA ASN A 178 -19.68 12.71 9.58
C ASN A 178 -18.37 12.43 10.34
N CYS A 179 -17.36 13.29 10.18
CA CYS A 179 -16.03 13.15 10.78
C CYS A 179 -15.48 14.53 11.24
N PRO A 180 -16.15 15.24 12.15
CA PRO A 180 -15.83 16.63 12.48
C PRO A 180 -14.40 16.81 13.00
N GLU A 181 -13.84 15.82 13.70
CA GLU A 181 -12.45 15.86 14.17
C GLU A 181 -11.45 15.91 13.00
N LEU A 182 -11.66 15.05 11.99
CA LEU A 182 -10.83 15.04 10.78
C LEU A 182 -10.99 16.34 10.00
N TYR A 183 -12.23 16.83 9.86
CA TYR A 183 -12.50 18.13 9.24
C TYR A 183 -11.72 19.26 9.93
N SER A 184 -11.82 19.36 11.27
CA SER A 184 -11.07 20.35 12.06
C SER A 184 -9.56 20.23 11.86
N CYS A 185 -9.01 19.01 11.85
CA CYS A 185 -7.58 18.80 11.56
C CYS A 185 -7.18 19.28 10.15
N LEU A 186 -8.06 19.15 9.16
CA LEU A 186 -7.77 19.56 7.78
C LEU A 186 -7.81 21.08 7.60
N ILE A 187 -8.70 21.79 8.30
CA ILE A 187 -8.83 23.24 8.14
C ILE A 187 -7.90 24.05 9.06
N ASN A 188 -7.54 23.51 10.23
CA ASN A 188 -6.74 24.23 11.22
C ASN A 188 -5.23 24.16 10.94
N ILE A 189 -4.81 23.28 10.03
CA ILE A 189 -3.42 23.09 9.66
C ILE A 189 -3.16 23.72 8.30
N ASN A 190 -2.21 24.65 8.24
CA ASN A 190 -1.69 25.16 6.98
C ASN A 190 -0.68 24.16 6.40
N TYR A 191 -1.14 23.25 5.53
CA TYR A 191 -0.28 22.24 4.91
C TYR A 191 0.69 22.77 3.86
N SER A 192 0.58 24.04 3.46
CA SER A 192 1.53 24.70 2.55
C SER A 192 2.85 25.02 3.25
N SER A 193 2.79 25.31 4.56
CA SER A 193 3.95 25.61 5.40
C SER A 193 4.29 24.48 6.40
N ASN A 194 3.29 23.70 6.81
CA ASN A 194 3.46 22.57 7.70
C ASN A 194 3.75 21.29 6.92
N LYS A 195 4.95 20.73 7.09
CA LYS A 195 5.38 19.48 6.44
C LYS A 195 4.93 18.22 7.18
N ASN A 196 4.22 18.36 8.30
CA ASN A 196 3.78 17.22 9.09
C ASN A 196 2.72 16.43 8.34
N PRO A 197 2.90 15.10 8.22
CA PRO A 197 1.91 14.23 7.61
C PRO A 197 0.67 14.12 8.52
N LEU A 198 -0.46 13.77 7.92
CA LEU A 198 -1.66 13.37 8.63
C LEU A 198 -1.69 11.85 8.76
N LEU A 199 -1.93 11.38 9.97
CA LEU A 199 -2.18 9.97 10.26
C LEU A 199 -3.65 9.81 10.62
N ILE A 200 -4.37 9.00 9.85
CA ILE A 200 -5.81 8.77 10.02
C ILE A 200 -6.02 7.29 10.36
N TYR A 201 -6.81 7.00 11.39
CA TYR A 201 -7.17 5.62 11.72
C TYR A 201 -8.56 5.29 11.17
N PHE A 202 -8.64 4.21 10.41
CA PHE A 202 -9.86 3.72 9.81
C PHE A 202 -10.22 2.37 10.42
N SER A 203 -11.45 2.26 10.90
CA SER A 203 -12.04 0.99 11.33
C SER A 203 -13.04 0.52 10.30
N LEU A 204 -13.05 -0.77 10.01
CA LEU A 204 -14.04 -1.35 9.10
C LEU A 204 -15.33 -1.66 9.85
N ASN A 205 -16.43 -1.06 9.40
CA ASN A 205 -17.76 -1.51 9.82
C ASN A 205 -18.05 -2.83 9.11
N LYS A 206 -18.34 -3.88 9.88
CA LYS A 206 -18.46 -5.29 9.43
C LYS A 206 -19.59 -5.59 8.43
N ALA A 207 -20.27 -4.57 7.90
CA ALA A 207 -21.30 -4.72 6.89
C ALA A 207 -20.68 -4.51 5.49
N PHE A 208 -20.10 -5.58 4.93
CA PHE A 208 -19.86 -5.59 3.49
C PHE A 208 -21.23 -5.68 2.77
N PRO A 209 -21.55 -4.79 1.83
CA PRO A 209 -22.80 -4.89 1.10
C PRO A 209 -22.86 -6.22 0.33
N ASN A 210 -23.99 -6.92 0.48
CA ASN A 210 -24.30 -8.19 -0.18
C ASN A 210 -24.42 -8.05 -1.70
#